data_AF-A0A1I8IJH2-F1
#
_entry.id   AF-A0A1I8IJH2-F1
#
_cell.length_a   1.000
_cell.length_b   1.000
_cell.length_c   1.000
_cell.angle_alpha   90.00
_cell.angle_beta   90.00
_cell.angle_gamma   90.00
#
_symmetry.space_group_name_H-M   'P 1'
#
loop_
_entity.id
_entity.type
_entity.pdbx_description
1 polymer ?
#
loop_
_entity_poly.entity_id
_entity_poly.type
_entity_poly.pdbx_seq_one_letter_code
_entity_poly.pdbx_strand_id
1 'polypeptide(L)' 'MGWHGHRICQCKHAVIRTSRVIPIQIDGEPWRLQPSVIDIRLHNQASMIQKPKRRNSAPLLAE' A
#
# COMPACT_ATOMS: atom_id res chain seq x y z
N MET A 1 -3.17 -18.56 1.44
CA MET A 1 -1.95 -18.50 2.27
C MET A 1 -1.05 -17.43 1.66
N GLY A 2 -1.06 -16.23 2.23
CA GLY A 2 -0.37 -15.06 1.66
C GLY A 2 1.14 -15.11 1.89
N TRP A 3 1.91 -14.52 0.98
CA TRP A 3 3.35 -14.37 1.12
C TRP A 3 3.64 -13.40 2.28
N HIS A 4 4.27 -13.88 3.35
CA HIS A 4 4.75 -13.01 4.43
C HIS A 4 6.05 -12.35 4.00
N GLY A 5 5.97 -11.14 3.46
CA GLY A 5 7.15 -10.36 3.05
C GLY A 5 7.96 -9.87 4.27
N HIS A 6 9.29 -9.93 4.17
CA HIS A 6 10.19 -9.29 5.14
C HIS A 6 10.24 -7.77 4.89
N ARG A 7 9.96 -6.96 5.92
CA ARG A 7 9.99 -5.49 5.80
C ARG A 7 11.44 -5.00 5.79
N ILE A 8 11.85 -4.37 4.69
CA ILE A 8 13.19 -3.78 4.55
C ILE A 8 13.23 -2.37 5.19
N CYS A 9 12.30 -1.49 4.83
CA CYS A 9 12.20 -0.14 5.38
C CYS A 9 10.80 0.47 5.20
N GLN A 10 10.56 1.65 5.78
CA GLN A 10 9.39 2.49 5.53
C GLN A 10 9.87 3.88 5.07
N CYS A 11 9.36 4.36 3.94
CA CYS A 11 9.77 5.63 3.34
C CYS A 11 8.61 6.30 2.60
N LYS A 12 8.76 7.59 2.27
CA LYS A 12 7.79 8.36 1.47
C LYS A 12 8.05 8.30 -0.04
N HIS A 13 9.25 7.87 -0.44
CA HIS A 13 9.68 7.76 -1.83
C HIS A 13 10.60 6.55 -1.94
N ALA A 14 10.31 5.66 -2.88
CA ALA A 14 11.09 4.47 -3.18
C ALA A 14 11.28 4.33 -4.68
N VAL A 15 12.49 3.94 -5.09
CA VAL A 15 12.81 3.61 -6.47
C VAL A 15 13.22 2.14 -6.53
N ILE A 16 12.49 1.35 -7.31
CA ILE A 16 12.74 -0.09 -7.49
C ILE A 16 13.21 -0.32 -8.92
N ARG A 17 14.36 -0.97 -9.11
CA ARG A 17 14.89 -1.33 -10.44
C ARG A 17 14.78 -2.83 -10.64
N THR A 18 14.17 -3.24 -11.75
CA THR A 18 14.03 -4.64 -12.13
C THR A 18 14.89 -4.90 -13.37
N SER A 19 15.58 -6.04 -13.40
CA SER A 19 16.46 -6.44 -14.51
C SER A 19 15.90 -7.59 -15.34
N ARG A 20 14.74 -8.11 -14.97
CA ARG A 20 14.07 -9.26 -15.61
C ARG A 20 12.58 -9.03 -15.65
N VAL A 21 11.90 -9.79 -16.50
CA VAL A 21 10.44 -9.83 -16.51
C VAL A 21 9.95 -10.44 -15.20
N ILE A 22 9.13 -9.71 -14.45
CA ILE A 22 8.56 -10.18 -13.18
C ILE A 22 7.02 -10.11 -13.20
N PRO A 23 6.32 -11.10 -12.60
CA PRO A 23 4.89 -10.98 -12.36
C PRO A 23 4.66 -10.02 -11.18
N ILE A 24 3.79 -9.02 -11.37
CA ILE A 24 3.34 -8.10 -10.33
C ILE A 24 1.81 -8.00 -10.35
N GLN A 25 1.26 -7.38 -9.31
CA GLN A 25 -0.16 -7.04 -9.24
C GLN A 25 -0.28 -5.53 -8.99
N ILE A 26 -1.01 -4.83 -9.86
CA ILE A 26 -1.23 -3.38 -9.77
C ILE A 26 -2.73 -3.17 -9.57
N ASP A 27 -3.12 -2.53 -8.47
CA ASP A 27 -4.51 -2.22 -8.12
C ASP A 27 -5.51 -3.39 -8.20
N GLY A 28 -5.01 -4.63 -8.08
CA GLY A 28 -5.80 -5.86 -8.19
C GLY A 28 -5.55 -6.65 -9.47
N GLU A 29 -5.06 -6.00 -10.53
CA GLU A 29 -4.88 -6.62 -11.85
C GLU A 29 -3.49 -7.28 -12.00
N PRO A 30 -3.41 -8.48 -12.59
CA PRO A 30 -2.13 -9.14 -12.87
C PRO A 30 -1.39 -8.45 -14.02
N TRP A 31 -0.08 -8.26 -13.85
CA TRP A 31 0.76 -7.60 -14.86
C TRP A 31 2.12 -8.31 -15.01
N ARG A 32 2.58 -8.54 -16.25
CA ARG A 32 3.96 -8.99 -16.56
C ARG A 32 4.87 -7.80 -16.82
N LEU A 33 5.59 -7.36 -15.79
CA LEU A 33 6.40 -6.15 -15.84
C LEU A 33 7.73 -6.46 -16.53
N GLN A 34 8.04 -5.73 -17.61
CA GLN A 34 9.35 -5.79 -18.27
C GLN A 34 10.44 -5.13 -17.39
N PRO A 35 11.74 -5.37 -17.66
CA PRO A 35 12.81 -4.65 -16.99
C PRO A 35 12.56 -3.14 -17.01
N SER A 36 12.49 -2.53 -15.82
CA SER A 36 12.02 -1.16 -15.67
C SER A 36 12.49 -0.53 -14.36
N VAL A 37 12.26 0.78 -14.26
CA VAL A 37 12.46 1.56 -13.03
C VAL A 37 11.09 2.01 -12.56
N ILE A 38 10.71 1.57 -11.36
CA ILE A 38 9.44 1.89 -10.72
C ILE A 38 9.70 2.98 -9.70
N ASP A 39 9.12 4.15 -9.90
CA ASP A 39 9.18 5.30 -8.99
C ASP A 39 7.86 5.36 -8.18
N ILE A 40 7.95 5.10 -6.88
CA ILE A 40 6.81 5.08 -5.96
C ILE A 40 6.94 6.27 -5.02
N ARG A 41 5.95 7.16 -5.05
CA ARG A 41 5.88 8.35 -4.19
C ARG A 41 4.58 8.37 -3.42
N LEU A 42 4.67 8.69 -2.14
CA LEU A 42 3.51 8.99 -1.32
C LEU A 42 2.99 10.39 -1.69
N HIS A 43 2.04 10.43 -2.63
CA HIS A 43 1.32 11.63 -3.00
C HIS A 43 -0.08 11.66 -2.37
N ASN A 44 -0.58 12.87 -2.11
CA ASN A 44 -1.96 13.24 -1.81
C ASN A 44 -2.83 12.11 -1.26
N GLN A 45 -3.04 12.12 0.06
CA GLN A 45 -4.01 11.24 0.70
C GLN A 45 -5.37 11.44 0.03
N ALA A 46 -5.82 10.45 -0.75
CA ALA A 46 -7.19 10.42 -1.21
C ALA A 46 -8.10 10.42 0.02
N SER A 47 -9.23 11.14 -0.07
CA SER A 47 -10.26 11.04 0.97
C SER A 47 -10.86 9.63 0.91
N MET A 48 -10.42 8.77 1.82
CA MET A 48 -10.91 7.40 1.93
C MET A 48 -12.07 7.36 2.92
N ILE A 49 -13.19 6.74 2.52
CA ILE A 49 -14.28 6.44 3.45
C ILE A 49 -13.77 5.40 4.45
N GLN A 50 -13.64 5.79 5.71
CA GLN A 50 -13.24 4.89 6.77
C GLN A 50 -14.47 4.26 7.43
N LYS A 51 -14.42 2.94 7.65
CA LYS A 51 -15.41 2.26 8.48
C LYS A 51 -15.30 2.81 9.91
N PRO A 52 -16.40 3.24 10.55
CA PRO A 52 -16.36 3.71 11.93
C PRO A 52 -15.87 2.58 12.85
N LYS A 53 -14.88 2.87 13.71
CA LYS A 53 -14.44 1.93 14.75
C LYS A 53 -15.59 1.73 15.74
N ARG A 54 -16.08 0.49 15.90
CA ARG A 54 -17.04 0.15 16.97
C ARG A 54 -16.33 0.30 18.32
N ARG A 55 -16.61 1.37 19.07
CA ARG A 55 -16.27 1.49 20.50
C ARG A 55 -17.24 0.61 21.29
N ASN A 56 -16.87 -0.64 21.56
CA ASN A 56 -17.54 -1.41 22.61
C ASN A 56 -16.89 -1.15 23.98
N SER A 57 -16.89 0.13 24.37
CA SER A 57 -16.85 0.61 25.76
C SER A 57 -17.12 2.12 25.72
N ALA A 58 -18.36 2.53 25.98
CA ALA A 58 -18.80 3.93 26.08
C ALA A 58 -18.51 4.48 27.50
N PRO A 59 -18.72 5.78 27.82
CA PRO A 59 -19.14 6.92 26.97
C PRO A 59 -18.23 8.17 27.10
N LEU A 60 -18.40 9.20 26.27
CA LEU A 60 -18.31 10.61 26.71
C LEU A 60 -19.13 11.49 25.73
N LEU A 61 -20.17 12.11 26.28
CA LEU A 61 -20.90 13.26 25.75
C LEU A 61 -20.09 14.56 26.02
N ALA A 62 -20.56 15.65 25.40
CA ALA A 62 -20.12 17.06 25.44
C ALA A 62 -19.14 17.43 24.30
N GLU A 63 -19.46 18.28 23.32
CA GLU A 63 -20.62 19.14 22.98
C GLU A 63 -20.91 19.00 21.47
#